data_AF-A0A1Y1VM19-F1
#
_entry.id   AF-A0A1Y1VM19-F1
#
_cell.length_a   1.000
_cell.length_b   1.000
_cell.length_c   1.000
_cell.angle_alpha   90.00
_cell.angle_beta   90.00
_cell.angle_gamma   90.00
#
_symmetry.space_group_name_H-M   'P 1'
#
loop_
_entity.id
_entity.type
_entity.pdbx_description
1 polymer ?
#
loop_
_entity_poly.entity_id
_entity_poly.type
_entity_poly.pdbx_seq_one_letter_code
_entity_poly.pdbx_strand_id
1 'polypeptide(L)'
;MQRQQMGMGGSSLNRSKSKQAGSQPAPSRVEPKVYFANERTFLSWTHTGILLAGLSLTILAFGNVVARVGGTLFSAVGIIFIGYALIRYRWRVNMIKEKHPGPYDDRYGPYLLTGFLIPVVILNLFLSFRELDNSYCF
;
A
#
# COMPACT_ATOMS: atom_id res chain seq x y z
N MET A 1 59.86 55.30 -37.81
CA MET A 1 58.69 55.78 -37.03
C MET A 1 58.56 54.88 -35.80
N GLN A 2 58.45 55.42 -34.59
CA GLN A 2 58.46 54.63 -33.34
C GLN A 2 57.62 55.33 -32.25
N ARG A 3 56.46 54.74 -31.91
CA ARG A 3 55.53 54.99 -30.77
C ARG A 3 54.61 53.75 -30.69
N GLN A 4 54.27 53.07 -29.58
CA GLN A 4 54.44 53.28 -28.12
C GLN A 4 53.63 54.46 -27.53
N GLN A 5 52.79 54.31 -26.49
CA GLN A 5 52.55 53.20 -25.52
C GLN A 5 51.06 53.09 -25.08
N MET A 6 50.70 51.89 -24.57
CA MET A 6 49.82 51.54 -23.42
C MET A 6 48.58 52.39 -23.02
N GLY A 7 47.49 51.70 -22.63
CA GLY A 7 46.39 52.32 -21.86
C GLY A 7 45.17 51.43 -21.56
N MET A 8 45.25 50.60 -20.50
CA MET A 8 44.17 50.19 -19.55
C MET A 8 42.77 49.74 -20.05
N GLY A 9 42.29 48.58 -19.54
CA GLY A 9 40.85 48.30 -19.41
C GLY A 9 40.43 46.85 -19.63
N GLY A 10 40.49 46.00 -18.58
CA GLY A 10 40.08 44.58 -18.73
C GLY A 10 40.21 43.68 -17.52
N SER A 11 40.28 44.21 -16.31
CA SER A 11 40.32 43.42 -15.07
C SER A 11 38.93 42.87 -14.70
N SER A 12 38.68 41.59 -14.93
CA SER A 12 37.56 40.87 -14.30
C SER A 12 38.07 39.63 -13.56
N LEU A 13 38.01 39.72 -12.23
CA LEU A 13 38.48 38.69 -11.32
C LEU A 13 37.68 37.39 -11.51
N ASN A 14 38.40 36.28 -11.56
CA ASN A 14 38.21 35.13 -10.67
C ASN A 14 36.92 35.18 -9.82
N ARG A 15 35.83 34.57 -10.31
CA ARG A 15 34.67 34.22 -9.47
C ARG A 15 34.49 32.72 -9.35
N SER A 16 35.21 32.18 -8.38
CA SER A 16 34.92 30.95 -7.68
C SER A 16 33.45 30.81 -7.21
N LYS A 17 32.60 30.24 -8.07
CA LYS A 17 31.47 29.40 -7.66
C LYS A 17 31.79 27.99 -8.13
N SER A 18 32.57 27.18 -7.42
CA SER A 18 32.36 26.75 -6.03
C SER A 18 30.93 26.21 -5.80
N LYS A 19 30.85 24.92 -5.45
CA LYS A 19 29.65 24.17 -5.03
C LYS A 19 28.56 23.90 -6.09
N GLN A 20 28.91 23.15 -7.13
CA GLN A 20 28.11 21.97 -7.54
C GLN A 20 28.93 20.68 -7.50
N ALA A 21 29.81 20.57 -6.49
CA ALA A 21 29.90 19.29 -5.79
C ALA A 21 28.55 19.08 -5.11
N GLY A 22 27.58 18.55 -5.86
CA GLY A 22 26.33 18.05 -5.31
C GLY A 22 26.71 17.03 -4.25
N SER A 23 26.46 17.35 -2.99
CA SER A 23 26.84 16.52 -1.86
C SER A 23 26.33 15.11 -2.11
N GLN A 24 27.25 14.16 -2.31
CA GLN A 24 26.99 12.74 -2.08
C GLN A 24 26.15 12.67 -0.79
N PRO A 25 24.87 12.28 -0.84
CA PRO A 25 23.99 12.42 0.32
C PRO A 25 24.53 11.48 1.41
N ALA A 26 25.22 12.08 2.38
CA ALA A 26 25.92 11.39 3.46
C ALA A 26 25.02 10.30 4.02
N PRO A 27 25.51 9.04 4.04
CA PRO A 27 24.75 7.80 3.83
C PRO A 27 23.33 7.92 4.39
N SER A 28 22.41 8.34 3.51
CA SER A 28 21.18 9.03 3.94
C SER A 28 20.43 8.18 4.96
N ARG A 29 20.50 8.59 6.24
CA ARG A 29 19.85 7.93 7.37
C ARG A 29 18.38 7.82 7.01
N VAL A 30 17.93 6.60 6.67
CA VAL A 30 16.66 6.38 5.98
C VAL A 30 15.57 7.04 6.81
N GLU A 31 14.88 8.03 6.24
CA GLU A 31 14.04 8.92 7.05
C GLU A 31 12.99 8.08 7.79
N PRO A 32 12.94 8.12 9.14
CA PRO A 32 11.99 7.32 9.92
C PRO A 32 10.53 7.56 9.50
N LYS A 33 10.25 8.75 8.97
CA LYS A 33 8.99 9.16 8.37
C LYS A 33 8.46 8.21 7.28
N VAL A 34 9.35 7.61 6.47
CA VAL A 34 8.95 6.71 5.36
C VAL A 34 8.50 5.35 5.90
N TYR A 35 9.21 4.81 6.88
CA TYR A 35 8.81 3.57 7.57
C TYR A 35 7.50 3.76 8.32
N PHE A 36 7.37 4.84 9.10
CA PHE A 36 6.15 5.14 9.85
C PHE A 36 4.92 5.35 8.95
N ALA A 37 5.10 5.95 7.77
CA ALA A 37 4.03 6.04 6.76
C ALA A 37 3.62 4.66 6.22
N ASN A 38 4.58 3.77 5.96
CA ASN A 38 4.31 2.41 5.52
C ASN A 38 3.58 1.58 6.60
N GLU A 39 4.04 1.66 7.86
CA GLU A 39 3.41 1.02 9.01
C GLU A 39 1.95 1.44 9.18
N ARG A 40 1.65 2.75 9.10
CA ARG A 40 0.26 3.26 9.15
C ARG A 40 -0.63 2.60 8.08
N THR A 41 -0.15 2.50 6.84
CA THR A 41 -0.94 1.85 5.78
C THR A 41 -1.09 0.35 6.00
N PHE A 42 -0.05 -0.34 6.46
CA PHE A 42 -0.10 -1.76 6.80
C PHE A 42 -1.11 -2.03 7.94
N LEU A 43 -1.13 -1.21 8.97
CA LEU A 43 -2.11 -1.30 10.05
C LEU A 43 -3.53 -1.06 9.54
N SER A 44 -3.75 -0.08 8.66
CA SER A 44 -5.06 0.15 8.03
C SER A 44 -5.55 -1.04 7.21
N TRP A 45 -4.69 -1.61 6.34
CA TRP A 45 -5.02 -2.80 5.55
C TRP A 45 -5.30 -4.02 6.43
N THR A 46 -4.46 -4.25 7.44
CA THR A 46 -4.61 -5.37 8.38
C THR A 46 -5.88 -5.22 9.22
N HIS A 47 -6.21 -4.01 9.65
CA HIS A 47 -7.41 -3.71 10.42
C HIS A 47 -8.69 -4.08 9.64
N THR A 48 -8.79 -3.68 8.36
CA THR A 48 -9.92 -4.09 7.51
C THR A 48 -10.02 -5.62 7.37
N GLY A 49 -8.89 -6.33 7.24
CA GLY A 49 -8.88 -7.80 7.22
C GLY A 49 -9.33 -8.43 8.53
N ILE A 50 -8.92 -7.88 9.68
CA ILE A 50 -9.34 -8.33 11.02
C ILE A 50 -10.84 -8.07 11.23
N LEU A 51 -11.37 -6.93 10.77
CA LEU A 51 -12.82 -6.65 10.85
C LEU A 51 -13.62 -7.70 10.06
N LEU A 52 -13.19 -8.06 8.84
CA LEU A 52 -13.80 -9.13 8.06
C LEU A 52 -13.72 -10.49 8.76
N ALA A 53 -12.55 -10.83 9.31
CA ALA A 53 -12.37 -12.09 10.05
C ALA A 53 -13.24 -12.15 11.33
N GLY A 54 -13.38 -11.04 12.05
CA GLY A 54 -14.26 -10.93 13.23
C GLY A 54 -15.73 -11.10 12.87
N LEU A 55 -16.20 -10.43 11.81
CA LEU A 55 -17.56 -10.59 11.27
C LEU A 55 -17.84 -12.04 10.89
N SER A 56 -16.88 -12.67 10.20
CA SER A 56 -16.93 -14.08 9.81
C SER A 56 -17.04 -15.01 11.02
N LEU A 57 -16.27 -14.75 12.08
CA LEU A 57 -16.28 -15.54 13.30
C LEU A 57 -17.62 -15.44 14.04
N THR A 58 -18.22 -14.24 14.11
CA THR A 58 -19.58 -14.06 14.66
C THR A 58 -20.61 -14.88 13.88
N ILE A 59 -20.55 -14.86 12.55
CA ILE A 59 -21.43 -15.66 11.68
C ILE A 59 -21.20 -17.16 11.90
N LEU A 60 -19.95 -17.60 12.08
CA LEU A 60 -19.62 -19.01 12.35
C LEU A 60 -20.07 -19.47 13.73
N ALA A 61 -20.04 -18.60 14.74
CA ALA A 61 -20.42 -18.90 16.11
C ALA A 61 -21.94 -19.04 16.31
N PHE A 62 -22.74 -18.20 15.63
CA PHE A 62 -24.19 -18.11 15.86
C PHE A 62 -25.06 -18.44 14.63
N GLY A 63 -24.46 -18.73 13.48
CA GLY A 63 -25.18 -18.92 12.21
C GLY A 63 -25.78 -20.30 11.99
N ASN A 64 -26.89 -20.33 11.26
CA ASN A 64 -27.49 -21.54 10.67
C ASN A 64 -26.51 -22.26 9.72
N VAL A 65 -26.85 -23.45 9.23
CA VAL A 65 -26.00 -24.24 8.30
C VAL A 65 -25.56 -23.39 7.09
N VAL A 66 -26.50 -22.70 6.44
CA VAL A 66 -26.22 -21.82 5.30
C VAL A 66 -25.36 -20.61 5.68
N ALA A 67 -25.65 -19.99 6.82
CA ALA A 67 -24.85 -18.86 7.31
C ALA A 67 -23.40 -19.27 7.61
N ARG A 68 -23.16 -20.47 8.15
CA ARG A 68 -21.81 -21.00 8.40
C ARG A 68 -21.01 -21.20 7.11
N VAL A 69 -21.65 -21.59 6.00
CA VAL A 69 -21.00 -21.63 4.66
C VAL A 69 -20.63 -20.22 4.19
N GLY A 70 -21.46 -19.21 4.45
CA GLY A 70 -21.10 -17.81 4.22
C GLY A 70 -19.91 -17.38 5.09
N GLY A 71 -19.93 -17.68 6.38
CA GLY A 71 -18.90 -17.34 7.35
C GLY A 71 -17.54 -17.96 7.04
N THR A 72 -17.47 -19.20 6.54
CA THR A 72 -16.19 -19.79 6.12
C THR A 72 -15.61 -19.08 4.89
N LEU A 73 -16.45 -18.68 3.93
CA LEU A 73 -16.01 -17.92 2.74
C LEU A 73 -15.49 -16.51 3.12
N PHE A 74 -16.22 -15.78 3.97
CA PHE A 74 -15.74 -14.47 4.45
C PHE A 74 -14.45 -14.60 5.27
N SER A 75 -14.30 -15.66 6.07
CA SER A 75 -13.08 -15.93 6.85
C SER A 75 -11.88 -16.16 5.94
N ALA A 76 -12.04 -16.97 4.88
CA ALA A 76 -11.00 -17.19 3.89
C ALA A 76 -10.56 -15.89 3.19
N VAL A 77 -11.52 -15.03 2.80
CA VAL A 77 -11.20 -13.70 2.23
C VAL A 77 -10.45 -12.82 3.23
N GLY A 78 -10.85 -12.80 4.50
CA GLY A 78 -10.16 -12.06 5.56
C GLY A 78 -8.70 -12.50 5.72
N ILE A 79 -8.44 -13.81 5.73
CA ILE A 79 -7.07 -14.39 5.81
C ILE A 79 -6.24 -14.01 4.59
N ILE A 80 -6.79 -14.14 3.37
CA ILE A 80 -6.13 -13.74 2.12
C ILE A 80 -5.76 -12.26 2.15
N PHE A 81 -6.65 -11.40 2.66
CA PHE A 81 -6.45 -9.96 2.73
C PHE A 81 -5.34 -9.55 3.73
N ILE A 82 -5.32 -10.18 4.91
CA ILE A 82 -4.23 -10.02 5.90
C ILE A 82 -2.90 -10.49 5.30
N GLY A 83 -2.90 -11.62 4.59
CA GLY A 83 -1.73 -12.14 3.87
C GLY A 83 -1.21 -11.16 2.81
N TYR A 84 -2.10 -10.58 2.00
CA TYR A 84 -1.76 -9.55 1.02
C TYR A 84 -1.14 -8.31 1.67
N ALA A 85 -1.75 -7.79 2.75
CA ALA A 85 -1.21 -6.64 3.49
C ALA A 85 0.23 -6.89 3.97
N LEU A 86 0.51 -8.10 4.48
CA LEU A 86 1.81 -8.51 4.98
C LEU A 86 2.84 -8.70 3.86
N ILE A 87 2.44 -9.22 2.69
CA ILE A 87 3.29 -9.29 1.49
C ILE A 87 3.62 -7.88 0.97
N ARG A 88 2.63 -6.99 0.87
CA ARG A 88 2.84 -5.58 0.45
C ARG A 88 3.79 -4.84 1.39
N TYR A 89 3.63 -5.03 2.70
CA TYR A 89 4.54 -4.46 3.70
C TYR A 89 5.99 -4.93 3.48
N ARG A 90 6.22 -6.25 3.32
CA ARG A 90 7.55 -6.82 3.07
C ARG A 90 8.18 -6.30 1.79
N TRP A 91 7.40 -6.20 0.71
CA TRP A 91 7.86 -5.65 -0.56
C TRP A 91 8.27 -4.17 -0.42
N ARG A 92 7.47 -3.33 0.25
CA ARG A 92 7.81 -1.91 0.50
C ARG A 92 9.04 -1.75 1.40
N VAL A 93 9.20 -2.59 2.43
CA VAL A 93 10.43 -2.59 3.26
C VAL A 93 11.68 -2.91 2.42
N ASN A 94 11.57 -3.81 1.44
CA ASN A 94 12.70 -4.12 0.55
C ASN A 94 13.02 -2.95 -0.40
N MET A 95 12.00 -2.36 -1.03
CA MET A 95 12.15 -1.19 -1.92
C MET A 95 12.78 0.02 -1.22
N ILE A 96 12.46 0.25 0.06
CA ILE A 96 13.06 1.33 0.86
C ILE A 96 14.55 1.08 1.13
N LYS A 97 14.97 -0.17 1.37
CA LYS A 97 16.39 -0.54 1.52
C LYS A 97 17.16 -0.33 0.21
N GLU A 98 16.53 -0.67 -0.90
CA GLU A 98 17.10 -0.59 -2.26
C GLU A 98 16.98 0.82 -2.88
N LYS A 99 16.48 1.82 -2.13
CA LYS A 99 16.34 3.24 -2.52
C LYS A 99 15.73 3.50 -3.90
N HIS A 100 14.82 2.64 -4.36
CA HIS A 100 14.26 2.74 -5.71
C HIS A 100 13.33 3.96 -5.88
N PRO A 101 13.53 4.83 -6.88
CA PRO A 101 12.65 5.98 -7.16
C PRO A 101 11.40 5.56 -7.98
N GLY A 102 10.75 4.47 -7.59
CA GLY A 102 9.56 3.94 -8.28
C GLY A 102 8.25 4.60 -7.82
N PRO A 103 7.14 4.43 -8.57
CA PRO A 103 5.81 4.85 -8.12
C PRO A 103 5.37 4.02 -6.90
N TYR A 104 5.20 4.68 -5.75
CA TYR A 104 4.83 4.04 -4.47
C TYR A 104 3.32 3.77 -4.30
N ASP A 105 2.54 3.94 -5.37
CA ASP A 105 1.08 4.02 -5.35
C ASP A 105 0.41 2.65 -5.21
N ASP A 106 -0.56 2.52 -4.30
CA ASP A 106 -1.15 1.23 -3.89
C ASP A 106 -2.44 0.91 -4.68
N ARG A 107 -2.36 1.07 -6.01
CA ARG A 107 -3.50 0.94 -6.94
C ARG A 107 -4.28 -0.37 -6.79
N TYR A 108 -3.60 -1.48 -6.47
CA TYR A 108 -4.22 -2.81 -6.46
C TYR A 108 -5.05 -3.13 -5.21
N GLY A 109 -4.84 -2.41 -4.09
CA GLY A 109 -5.52 -2.71 -2.83
C GLY A 109 -7.05 -2.68 -2.91
N PRO A 110 -7.67 -1.60 -3.43
CA PRO A 110 -9.13 -1.52 -3.58
C PRO A 110 -9.71 -2.57 -4.54
N TYR A 111 -9.04 -2.85 -5.67
CA TYR A 111 -9.51 -3.83 -6.66
C TYR A 111 -9.49 -5.26 -6.12
N LEU A 112 -8.50 -5.62 -5.31
CA LEU A 112 -8.45 -6.92 -4.65
C LEU A 112 -9.56 -7.03 -3.60
N LEU A 113 -9.76 -5.99 -2.78
CA LEU A 113 -10.85 -5.93 -1.80
C LEU A 113 -12.22 -6.21 -2.47
N THR A 114 -12.58 -5.42 -3.49
CA THR A 114 -13.88 -5.55 -4.18
C THR A 114 -13.99 -6.83 -4.99
N GLY A 115 -12.90 -7.26 -5.64
CA GLY A 115 -12.85 -8.46 -6.48
C GLY A 115 -13.11 -9.76 -5.72
N PHE A 116 -12.71 -9.85 -4.44
CA PHE A 116 -13.03 -11.01 -3.60
C PHE A 116 -14.33 -10.86 -2.81
N LEU A 117 -14.68 -9.65 -2.36
CA LEU A 117 -15.92 -9.45 -1.58
C LEU A 117 -17.19 -9.61 -2.43
N ILE A 118 -17.24 -9.07 -3.65
CA ILE A 118 -18.46 -9.11 -4.47
C ILE A 118 -18.93 -10.54 -4.75
N PRO A 119 -18.07 -11.48 -5.23
CA PRO A 119 -18.49 -12.87 -5.45
C PRO A 119 -18.96 -13.58 -4.17
N VAL A 120 -18.28 -13.37 -3.04
CA VAL A 120 -18.65 -14.00 -1.76
C VAL A 120 -20.00 -13.46 -1.24
N VAL A 121 -20.25 -12.16 -1.34
CA VAL A 121 -21.55 -11.56 -1.00
C VAL A 121 -22.65 -12.10 -1.92
N ILE A 122 -22.43 -12.16 -3.23
CA ILE A 122 -23.42 -12.70 -4.19
C ILE A 122 -23.74 -14.16 -3.88
N LEU A 123 -22.71 -15.00 -3.63
CA LEU A 123 -22.91 -16.40 -3.27
C LEU A 123 -23.66 -16.54 -1.94
N ASN A 124 -23.29 -15.78 -0.90
CA ASN A 124 -23.95 -15.80 0.39
C ASN A 124 -25.42 -15.37 0.31
N LEU A 125 -25.74 -14.31 -0.46
CA LEU A 125 -27.11 -13.88 -0.72
C LEU A 125 -27.90 -14.96 -1.47
N PHE A 126 -27.34 -15.52 -2.54
CA PHE A 126 -28.00 -16.54 -3.36
C PHE A 126 -28.31 -17.82 -2.58
N LEU A 127 -27.38 -18.27 -1.73
CA LEU A 127 -27.61 -19.37 -0.80
C LEU A 127 -28.70 -19.03 0.23
N SER A 128 -28.72 -17.80 0.75
CA SER A 128 -29.71 -17.37 1.75
C SER A 128 -31.12 -17.23 1.15
N PHE A 129 -31.26 -16.71 -0.07
CA PHE A 129 -32.54 -16.68 -0.78
C PHE A 129 -33.09 -18.08 -1.01
N ARG A 130 -32.25 -19.04 -1.43
CA ARG A 130 -32.67 -20.43 -1.62
C ARG A 130 -33.12 -21.12 -0.33
N GLU A 131 -32.49 -20.83 0.80
CA GLU A 131 -32.91 -21.33 2.11
C GLU A 131 -34.28 -20.77 2.51
N LEU A 132 -34.51 -19.47 2.24
CA LEU A 132 -35.79 -18.81 2.49
C LEU A 132 -36.90 -19.40 1.61
N ASP A 133 -36.70 -19.48 0.29
CA ASP A 133 -37.67 -20.04 -0.65
C ASP A 133 -38.10 -21.47 -0.26
N ASN A 134 -37.14 -22.31 0.14
CA ASN A 134 -37.38 -23.68 0.58
C ASN A 134 -38.11 -23.75 1.95
N SER A 135 -37.98 -22.72 2.78
CA SER A 135 -38.65 -22.60 4.09
C SER A 135 -40.09 -22.11 3.99
N TYR A 136 -40.45 -21.40 2.91
CA TYR A 136 -41.82 -20.90 2.67
C TYR A 136 -42.65 -21.83 1.75
N CYS A 137 -42.09 -22.96 1.30
CA CYS A 137 -42.76 -23.94 0.46
C CYS A 137 -43.30 -25.14 1.28
N PHE A 138 -44.15 -24.85 2.28
CA PHE A 138 -44.95 -25.79 3.06
C PHE A 138 -46.37 -25.24 3.28
#